data_AF-A0A2E8BG22-F1
#
_entry.id   AF-A0A2E8BG22-F1
#
_cell.length_a   1.000
_cell.length_b   1.000
_cell.length_c   1.000
_cell.angle_alpha   90.00
_cell.angle_beta   90.00
_cell.angle_gamma   90.00
#
_symmetry.space_group_name_H-M   'P 1'
#
loop_
_entity.id
_entity.type
_entity.pdbx_description
1 polymer ?
#
loop_
_entity_poly.entity_id
_entity_poly.type
_entity_poly.pdbx_seq_one_letter_code
_entity_poly.pdbx_strand_id
1 'polypeptide(L)'
;MTTVLSIHLGPNLAHAAVDSGDRIDLLALGEVSVHMPVVLHVSTGGSVTVGLEARQKSKFEPEGTVDNVVGRLLEADTVEAMGRVLPAETVIAHLLAHIYARCLVILDRVPDEVLVVCTAGGPEAAVYAGAAERARLGEFTLVEETRSWSAMGAHGPTGMDPDLAGALGALFWHRHGDGPRGPKPIVTSEDLGVASKEPVRIPTEPSVMSIGSRSVFDESSIPDLKRRWFRPGRIMAVVMLAVLAAGAGFLLSGSEDAGPDQVQESEVVALSTMPNPPTTLQATTAPPASTTTVPPAPTTATTPATVVPGAIVSTTLPPALTTTTLFSTTTTTTLVATTTTRPPLGMLTLSPVGVVTSAATGAEGLVGLGDDSDTVVAVLTAVMGPPAADTDWVQDGDCEGELVRRVTFGHLEVVLSDVDTTDGEAGANATFTQWFAEGTDALLTSLWTFDRIGVGSSVADLVEVYGEGLVLTSPVEGDTAGLFSIGELGVSDGMWGVTTHTSDIGRVLQIWAGEGCERWPN
;
A
#
# COMPACT_ATOMS: atom_id res chain seq x y z
N MET A 1 -19.80 15.40 1.82
CA MET A 1 -18.96 16.02 2.87
C MET A 1 -17.55 15.83 2.40
N THR A 2 -16.72 16.87 2.43
CA THR A 2 -15.32 16.77 1.99
C THR A 2 -14.53 15.89 2.96
N THR A 3 -13.60 15.13 2.41
CA THR A 3 -12.87 14.07 3.09
C THR A 3 -11.40 14.23 2.74
N VAL A 4 -10.59 14.47 3.77
CA VAL A 4 -9.17 14.74 3.60
C VAL A 4 -8.40 13.62 4.29
N LEU A 5 -7.69 12.83 3.50
CA LEU A 5 -6.81 11.78 4.00
C LEU A 5 -5.43 12.38 4.23
N SER A 6 -4.75 12.03 5.31
CA SER A 6 -3.32 12.31 5.47
C SER A 6 -2.55 11.00 5.58
N ILE A 7 -1.44 10.91 4.83
CA ILE A 7 -0.49 9.80 4.85
C ILE A 7 0.87 10.34 5.27
N HIS A 8 1.46 9.72 6.29
CA HIS A 8 2.81 10.05 6.77
C HIS A 8 3.70 8.81 6.76
N LEU A 9 4.85 8.94 6.10
CA LEU A 9 5.86 7.90 5.98
C LEU A 9 7.03 8.17 6.94
N GLY A 10 6.87 7.81 8.22
CA GLY A 10 7.98 7.87 9.16
C GLY A 10 9.12 6.91 8.80
N PRO A 11 10.31 7.05 9.43
CA PRO A 11 11.47 6.20 9.13
C PRO A 11 11.18 4.70 9.28
N ASN A 12 10.44 4.35 10.34
CA ASN A 12 10.14 2.96 10.69
C ASN A 12 8.66 2.59 10.54
N LEU A 13 7.76 3.57 10.62
CA LEU A 13 6.32 3.37 10.71
C LEU A 13 5.61 4.38 9.84
N ALA A 14 4.61 3.92 9.11
CA ALA A 14 3.68 4.75 8.38
C ALA A 14 2.36 4.84 9.15
N HIS A 15 1.76 6.03 9.11
CA HIS A 15 0.48 6.33 9.75
C HIS A 15 -0.43 7.03 8.74
N ALA A 16 -1.74 6.81 8.90
CA ALA A 16 -2.75 7.53 8.15
C ALA A 16 -3.88 7.99 9.06
N ALA A 17 -4.45 9.15 8.73
CA ALA A 17 -5.57 9.73 9.43
C ALA A 17 -6.54 10.34 8.43
N VAL A 18 -7.82 10.36 8.73
CA VAL A 18 -8.84 10.98 7.89
C VAL A 18 -9.55 12.09 8.65
N ASP A 19 -9.79 13.19 7.96
CA ASP A 19 -10.74 14.21 8.35
C ASP A 19 -12.03 14.01 7.54
N SER A 20 -13.14 13.79 8.24
CA SER A 20 -14.46 13.65 7.62
C SER A 20 -15.50 14.43 8.43
N GLY A 21 -15.89 15.59 7.92
CA GLY A 21 -16.78 16.52 8.62
C GLY A 21 -16.05 17.21 9.77
N ASP A 22 -16.52 17.06 11.01
CA ASP A 22 -15.91 17.70 12.19
C ASP A 22 -15.01 16.75 13.02
N ARG A 23 -14.72 15.56 12.49
CA ARG A 23 -13.99 14.52 13.20
C ARG A 23 -12.74 14.11 12.43
N ILE A 24 -11.64 13.97 13.17
CA ILE A 24 -10.39 13.36 12.72
C ILE A 24 -10.31 11.96 13.35
N ASP A 25 -10.17 10.94 12.52
CA ASP A 25 -10.02 9.55 12.95
C ASP A 25 -8.68 8.98 12.43
N LEU A 26 -8.03 8.11 13.22
CA LEU A 26 -6.84 7.36 12.80
C LEU A 26 -7.25 6.09 12.05
N LEU A 27 -6.53 5.76 10.99
CA LEU A 27 -6.78 4.57 10.18
C LEU A 27 -5.90 3.41 10.62
N ALA A 28 -6.51 2.23 10.76
CA ALA A 28 -5.81 1.00 11.15
C ALA A 28 -5.07 0.37 9.96
N LEU A 29 -3.85 0.85 9.69
CA LEU A 29 -3.07 0.36 8.56
C LEU A 29 -2.56 -1.08 8.74
N GLY A 30 -2.29 -1.52 9.97
CA GLY A 30 -1.95 -2.91 10.27
C GLY A 30 -3.18 -3.73 10.70
N GLU A 31 -3.06 -5.06 10.74
CA GLU A 31 -4.17 -5.95 11.13
C GLU A 31 -4.75 -5.63 12.52
N VAL A 32 -3.90 -5.20 13.45
CA VAL A 32 -4.28 -4.85 14.84
C VAL A 32 -3.62 -3.56 15.33
N SER A 33 -3.08 -2.75 14.41
CA SER A 33 -2.31 -1.54 14.73
C SER A 33 -2.70 -0.35 13.85
N VAL A 34 -2.60 0.86 14.42
CA VAL A 34 -2.78 2.14 13.69
C VAL A 34 -1.63 2.45 12.72
N HIS A 35 -0.59 1.63 12.72
CA HIS A 35 0.60 1.81 11.91
C HIS A 35 0.87 0.62 11.01
N MET A 36 1.54 0.89 9.89
CA MET A 36 2.18 -0.11 9.04
C MET A 36 3.70 0.01 9.19
N PRO A 37 4.45 -1.10 9.31
CA PRO A 37 5.91 -1.03 9.29
C PRO A 37 6.43 -0.58 7.92
N VAL A 38 7.39 0.35 7.89
CA VAL A 38 8.03 0.83 6.66
C VAL A 38 9.18 -0.10 6.31
N VAL A 39 8.80 -1.23 5.72
CA VAL A 39 9.69 -2.30 5.26
C VAL A 39 9.35 -2.62 3.82
N LEU A 40 10.38 -2.85 3.03
CA LEU A 40 10.30 -3.26 1.62
C LEU A 40 10.93 -4.66 1.51
N HIS A 41 10.38 -5.50 0.66
CA HIS A 41 10.99 -6.78 0.28
C HIS A 41 10.94 -6.92 -1.23
N VAL A 42 12.11 -7.05 -1.84
CA VAL A 42 12.28 -7.39 -3.25
C VAL A 42 12.58 -8.88 -3.33
N SER A 43 11.73 -9.65 -4.01
CA SER A 43 11.99 -11.08 -4.18
C SER A 43 13.15 -11.34 -5.14
N THR A 44 13.65 -12.56 -5.16
CA THR A 44 14.59 -13.02 -6.21
C THR A 44 14.04 -12.79 -7.62
N GLY A 45 12.74 -13.04 -7.82
CA GLY A 45 12.00 -12.65 -9.03
C GLY A 45 11.62 -11.16 -9.09
N GLY A 46 12.32 -10.24 -8.43
CA GLY A 46 12.08 -8.80 -8.61
C GLY A 46 10.77 -8.19 -8.11
N SER A 47 9.76 -8.98 -7.71
CA SER A 47 8.50 -8.45 -7.17
C SER A 47 8.73 -7.67 -5.89
N VAL A 48 8.00 -6.57 -5.74
CA VAL A 48 8.16 -5.67 -4.60
C VAL A 48 6.95 -5.77 -3.68
N THR A 49 7.20 -6.11 -2.42
CA THR A 49 6.19 -6.08 -1.37
C THR A 49 6.58 -5.14 -0.26
N VAL A 50 5.59 -4.63 0.47
CA VAL A 50 5.79 -3.67 1.55
C VAL A 50 5.05 -4.09 2.82
N GLY A 51 5.33 -3.42 3.92
CA GLY A 51 4.54 -3.56 5.14
C GLY A 51 4.74 -4.90 5.85
N LEU A 52 3.64 -5.45 6.36
CA LEU A 52 3.69 -6.69 7.12
C LEU A 52 4.03 -7.90 6.24
N GLU A 53 3.59 -7.91 4.99
CA GLU A 53 3.90 -8.98 4.03
C GLU A 53 5.41 -9.03 3.75
N ALA A 54 6.04 -7.87 3.51
CA ALA A 54 7.49 -7.78 3.37
C ALA A 54 8.24 -8.36 4.58
N ARG A 55 7.76 -8.09 5.79
CA ARG A 55 8.30 -8.68 7.04
C ARG A 55 8.07 -10.17 7.19
N GLN A 56 7.07 -10.73 6.53
CA GLN A 56 6.86 -12.19 6.54
C GLN A 56 7.82 -12.85 5.54
N LYS A 57 7.97 -12.26 4.35
CA LYS A 57 8.88 -12.75 3.31
C LYS A 57 10.35 -12.68 3.72
N SER A 58 10.73 -11.68 4.53
CA SER A 58 12.09 -11.57 5.08
C SER A 58 12.58 -12.77 5.89
N LYS A 59 11.67 -13.61 6.40
CA LYS A 59 12.04 -14.85 7.11
C LYS A 59 12.58 -15.93 6.16
N PHE A 60 12.20 -15.86 4.90
CA PHE A 60 12.55 -16.82 3.86
C PHE A 60 13.60 -16.25 2.89
N GLU A 61 13.50 -14.95 2.57
CA GLU A 61 14.40 -14.22 1.66
C GLU A 61 14.98 -12.97 2.37
N PRO A 62 15.87 -13.13 3.35
CA PRO A 62 16.36 -12.01 4.17
C PRO A 62 17.18 -10.99 3.36
N GLU A 63 17.87 -11.45 2.32
CA GLU A 63 18.73 -10.61 1.48
C GLU A 63 17.92 -9.63 0.60
N GLY A 64 16.62 -9.88 0.40
CA GLY A 64 15.72 -9.00 -0.34
C GLY A 64 15.03 -7.96 0.51
N THR A 65 15.27 -7.99 1.82
CA THR A 65 14.57 -7.14 2.78
C THR A 65 15.32 -5.85 3.03
N VAL A 66 14.59 -4.75 2.96
CA VAL A 66 15.06 -3.42 3.34
C VAL A 66 14.19 -2.89 4.46
N ASP A 67 14.76 -2.89 5.66
CA ASP A 67 14.20 -2.19 6.82
C ASP A 67 14.59 -0.71 6.82
N ASN A 68 13.78 0.12 7.50
CA ASN A 68 14.00 1.56 7.66
C ASN A 68 14.18 2.25 6.30
N VAL A 69 13.29 1.92 5.36
CA VAL A 69 13.39 2.29 3.94
C VAL A 69 13.52 3.80 3.78
N VAL A 70 12.61 4.55 4.41
CA VAL A 70 12.66 6.02 4.39
C VAL A 70 13.96 6.52 5.02
N GLY A 71 14.40 5.93 6.15
CA GLY A 71 15.67 6.27 6.78
C GLY A 71 16.91 6.05 5.91
N ARG A 72 16.90 5.04 5.01
CA ARG A 72 17.98 4.86 4.02
C ARG A 72 17.90 5.90 2.90
N LEU A 73 16.68 6.27 2.52
CA LEU A 73 16.43 7.32 1.54
C LEU A 73 16.80 8.73 2.02
N LEU A 74 17.10 8.91 3.32
CA LEU A 74 17.72 10.14 3.84
C LEU A 74 19.22 10.22 3.49
N GLU A 75 19.88 9.08 3.31
CA GLU A 75 21.34 9.00 3.09
C GLU A 75 21.69 8.78 1.61
N ALA A 76 20.78 8.17 0.85
CA ALA A 76 20.93 7.87 -0.58
C ALA A 76 19.62 8.08 -1.34
N ASP A 77 19.69 8.37 -2.64
CA ASP A 77 18.54 8.52 -3.53
C ASP A 77 18.00 7.19 -4.07
N THR A 78 18.61 6.07 -3.65
CA THR A 78 18.32 4.72 -4.12
C THR A 78 18.40 3.72 -2.97
N VAL A 79 17.70 2.60 -3.15
CA VAL A 79 17.71 1.44 -2.24
C VAL A 79 18.14 0.23 -3.04
N GLU A 80 19.13 -0.50 -2.53
CA GLU A 80 19.57 -1.77 -3.11
C GLU A 80 18.99 -2.96 -2.36
N ALA A 81 18.41 -3.91 -3.08
CA ALA A 81 17.86 -5.16 -2.56
C ALA A 81 17.90 -6.24 -3.64
N MET A 82 18.29 -7.48 -3.31
CA MET A 82 18.43 -8.57 -4.30
C MET A 82 19.29 -8.17 -5.53
N GLY A 83 20.32 -7.35 -5.34
CA GLY A 83 21.17 -6.84 -6.44
C GLY A 83 20.47 -5.87 -7.40
N ARG A 84 19.24 -5.44 -7.08
CA ARG A 84 18.49 -4.42 -7.81
C ARG A 84 18.60 -3.09 -7.10
N VAL A 85 18.78 -2.03 -7.89
CA VAL A 85 18.81 -0.64 -7.40
C VAL A 85 17.47 0.00 -7.72
N LEU A 86 16.70 0.34 -6.69
CA LEU A 86 15.40 0.99 -6.78
C LEU A 86 15.53 2.47 -6.45
N PRO A 87 15.08 3.40 -7.31
CA PRO A 87 15.10 4.82 -6.99
C PRO A 87 14.09 5.18 -5.89
N ALA A 88 14.39 6.25 -5.14
CA ALA A 88 13.58 6.74 -4.02
C ALA A 88 12.10 6.91 -4.39
N GLU A 89 11.84 7.47 -5.57
CA GLU A 89 10.49 7.68 -6.09
C GLU A 89 9.71 6.37 -6.21
N THR A 90 10.29 5.35 -6.86
CA THR A 90 9.66 4.03 -7.03
C THR A 90 9.38 3.37 -5.68
N VAL A 91 10.32 3.47 -4.74
CA VAL A 91 10.17 2.88 -3.42
C VAL A 91 9.06 3.57 -2.62
N ILE A 92 9.04 4.91 -2.62
CA ILE A 92 7.99 5.70 -1.94
C ILE A 92 6.64 5.43 -2.59
N ALA A 93 6.58 5.29 -3.91
CA ALA A 93 5.35 4.98 -4.62
C ALA A 93 4.75 3.63 -4.22
N HIS A 94 5.56 2.59 -4.06
CA HIS A 94 5.07 1.29 -3.62
C HIS A 94 4.49 1.37 -2.20
N LEU A 95 5.15 2.14 -1.32
CA LEU A 95 4.65 2.40 0.03
C LEU A 95 3.33 3.18 0.00
N LEU A 96 3.28 4.29 -0.76
CA LEU A 96 2.10 5.14 -0.89
C LEU A 96 0.92 4.38 -1.51
N ALA A 97 1.14 3.62 -2.58
CA ALA A 97 0.09 2.85 -3.24
C ALA A 97 -0.52 1.82 -2.30
N HIS A 98 0.31 1.09 -1.55
CA HIS A 98 -0.17 0.12 -0.58
C HIS A 98 -0.93 0.78 0.57
N ILE A 99 -0.40 1.86 1.15
CA ILE A 99 -1.07 2.58 2.24
C ILE A 99 -2.37 3.21 1.75
N TYR A 100 -2.37 3.81 0.56
CA TYR A 100 -3.54 4.45 -0.02
C TYR A 100 -4.63 3.42 -0.30
N ALA A 101 -4.29 2.28 -0.93
CA ALA A 101 -5.20 1.16 -1.10
C ALA A 101 -5.79 0.74 0.25
N ARG A 102 -4.97 0.57 1.29
CA ARG A 102 -5.44 0.25 2.65
C ARG A 102 -6.40 1.31 3.20
N CYS A 103 -6.14 2.58 2.96
CA CYS A 103 -7.00 3.68 3.42
C CYS A 103 -8.35 3.68 2.70
N LEU A 104 -8.38 3.52 1.38
CA LEU A 104 -9.61 3.45 0.60
C LEU A 104 -10.56 2.36 1.11
N VAL A 105 -9.98 1.26 1.56
CA VAL A 105 -10.68 0.11 2.14
C VAL A 105 -11.33 0.47 3.47
N ILE A 106 -10.56 1.08 4.37
CA ILE A 106 -11.06 1.44 5.70
C ILE A 106 -12.15 2.51 5.57
N LEU A 107 -12.00 3.42 4.61
CA LEU A 107 -12.93 4.51 4.36
C LEU A 107 -14.16 4.11 3.55
N ASP A 108 -14.08 3.02 2.77
CA ASP A 108 -15.06 2.58 1.78
C ASP A 108 -15.45 3.68 0.76
N ARG A 109 -14.48 4.56 0.45
CA ARG A 109 -14.61 5.65 -0.53
C ARG A 109 -13.24 6.23 -0.87
N VAL A 110 -13.22 6.98 -1.97
CA VAL A 110 -12.07 7.80 -2.37
C VAL A 110 -12.10 9.12 -1.59
N PRO A 111 -10.99 9.54 -0.95
CA PRO A 111 -10.91 10.85 -0.32
C PRO A 111 -10.92 11.96 -1.37
N ASP A 112 -11.51 13.11 -1.05
CA ASP A 112 -11.55 14.27 -1.93
C ASP A 112 -10.17 14.93 -2.08
N GLU A 113 -9.32 14.82 -1.05
CA GLU A 113 -7.93 15.30 -1.05
C GLU A 113 -7.03 14.38 -0.19
N VAL A 114 -5.76 14.25 -0.60
CA VAL A 114 -4.72 13.50 0.12
C VAL A 114 -3.55 14.40 0.51
N LEU A 115 -3.29 14.55 1.80
CA LEU A 115 -2.11 15.22 2.33
C LEU A 115 -0.97 14.22 2.47
N VAL A 116 0.05 14.35 1.63
CA VAL A 116 1.27 13.53 1.70
C VAL A 116 2.31 14.28 2.53
N VAL A 117 2.68 13.71 3.68
CA VAL A 117 3.63 14.34 4.60
C VAL A 117 5.07 13.97 4.21
N CYS A 118 5.82 14.97 3.74
CA CYS A 118 7.22 14.83 3.36
C CYS A 118 8.11 14.78 4.61
N THR A 119 8.72 13.62 4.85
CA THR A 119 9.56 13.36 6.02
C THR A 119 10.75 14.30 6.08
N ALA A 120 11.00 14.90 7.24
CA ALA A 120 12.02 15.89 7.46
C ALA A 120 13.42 15.31 7.22
N GLY A 121 14.18 15.95 6.33
CA GLY A 121 15.50 15.49 5.91
C GLY A 121 15.49 14.32 4.94
N GLY A 122 14.31 13.79 4.58
CA GLY A 122 14.15 12.75 3.56
C GLY A 122 14.25 13.30 2.13
N PRO A 123 13.81 12.50 1.13
CA PRO A 123 13.84 12.91 -0.27
C PRO A 123 13.13 14.25 -0.50
N GLU A 124 13.57 14.96 -1.53
CA GLU A 124 13.01 16.26 -1.88
C GLU A 124 11.50 16.15 -2.19
N ALA A 125 10.77 17.24 -1.99
CA ALA A 125 9.33 17.27 -2.24
C ALA A 125 8.95 16.83 -3.67
N ALA A 126 9.82 17.07 -4.66
CA ALA A 126 9.63 16.60 -6.04
C ALA A 126 9.58 15.06 -6.14
N VAL A 127 10.37 14.34 -5.33
CA VAL A 127 10.35 12.88 -5.27
C VAL A 127 9.05 12.38 -4.66
N TYR A 128 8.55 13.05 -3.62
CA TYR A 128 7.23 12.74 -3.05
C TYR A 128 6.09 13.05 -4.01
N ALA A 129 6.18 14.13 -4.80
CA ALA A 129 5.20 14.44 -5.84
C ALA A 129 5.16 13.33 -6.90
N GLY A 130 6.31 13.00 -7.50
CA GLY A 130 6.41 11.92 -8.50
C GLY A 130 5.94 10.58 -7.94
N ALA A 131 6.25 10.27 -6.68
CA ALA A 131 5.80 9.05 -6.03
C ALA A 131 4.29 9.04 -5.71
N ALA A 132 3.72 10.19 -5.32
CA ALA A 132 2.28 10.34 -5.07
C ALA A 132 1.48 10.21 -6.38
N GLU A 133 1.98 10.82 -7.45
CA GLU A 133 1.49 10.64 -8.81
C GLU A 133 1.58 9.16 -9.21
N ARG A 134 2.73 8.50 -9.01
CA ARG A 134 2.89 7.06 -9.26
C ARG A 134 1.86 6.21 -8.55
N ALA A 135 1.61 6.52 -7.29
CA ALA A 135 0.70 5.77 -6.44
C ALA A 135 -0.77 6.10 -6.70
N ARG A 136 -1.05 7.04 -7.61
CA ARG A 136 -2.41 7.51 -7.95
C ARG A 136 -3.20 7.94 -6.75
N LEU A 137 -2.54 8.71 -5.89
CA LEU A 137 -3.26 9.56 -4.98
C LEU A 137 -4.08 10.51 -5.86
N GLY A 138 -5.34 10.77 -5.49
CA GLY A 138 -6.21 11.69 -6.21
C GLY A 138 -5.69 13.13 -6.14
N GLU A 139 -6.56 14.11 -5.88
CA GLU A 139 -6.04 15.44 -5.53
C GLU A 139 -5.12 15.32 -4.31
N PHE A 140 -3.88 15.81 -4.41
CA PHE A 140 -2.94 15.71 -3.29
C PHE A 140 -2.18 17.01 -3.03
N THR A 141 -1.89 17.23 -1.75
CA THR A 141 -1.09 18.35 -1.27
C THR A 141 0.10 17.83 -0.49
N LEU A 142 1.30 18.29 -0.85
CA LEU A 142 2.50 17.98 -0.07
C LEU A 142 2.59 18.86 1.17
N VAL A 143 2.85 18.25 2.32
CA VAL A 143 2.97 18.93 3.61
C VAL A 143 4.33 18.62 4.22
N GLU A 144 5.09 19.64 4.61
CA GLU A 144 6.33 19.42 5.36
C GLU A 144 6.03 18.79 6.74
N GLU A 145 6.79 17.76 7.11
CA GLU A 145 6.60 17.08 8.40
C GLU A 145 6.75 18.05 9.59
N THR A 146 7.70 18.98 9.55
CA THR A 146 7.91 19.98 10.60
C THR A 146 6.72 20.94 10.75
N ARG A 147 6.05 21.25 9.63
CA ARG A 147 4.82 22.05 9.61
C ARG A 147 3.66 21.29 10.24
N SER A 148 3.55 20.00 9.93
CA SER A 148 2.60 19.08 10.57
C SER A 148 2.81 19.03 12.09
N TRP A 149 4.05 18.85 12.55
CA TRP A 149 4.38 18.86 13.98
C TRP A 149 4.02 20.18 14.67
N SER A 150 4.28 21.31 14.02
CA SER A 150 3.95 22.64 14.54
C SER A 150 2.44 22.80 14.72
N ALA A 151 1.65 22.42 13.71
CA ALA A 151 0.19 22.47 13.78
C ALA A 151 -0.37 21.50 14.84
N MET A 152 0.18 20.29 14.97
CA MET A 152 -0.17 19.35 16.03
C MET A 152 0.10 19.94 17.42
N GLY A 153 1.24 20.61 17.62
CA GLY A 153 1.57 21.26 18.90
C GLY A 153 0.71 22.49 19.23
N ALA A 154 0.20 23.17 18.20
CA ALA A 154 -0.62 24.37 18.37
C ALA A 154 -2.12 24.06 18.55
N HIS A 155 -2.65 23.14 17.75
CA HIS A 155 -4.09 22.89 17.61
C HIS A 155 -4.49 21.46 18.02
N GLY A 156 -3.53 20.54 18.07
CA GLY A 156 -3.78 19.15 18.42
C GLY A 156 -3.95 18.91 19.93
N PRO A 157 -4.53 17.76 20.30
CA PRO A 157 -4.69 17.36 21.69
C PRO A 157 -3.35 17.07 22.37
N THR A 158 -3.25 17.38 23.67
CA THR A 158 -2.07 17.12 24.48
C THR A 158 -1.92 15.63 24.81
N GLY A 159 -0.68 15.12 24.86
CA GLY A 159 -0.40 13.74 25.30
C GLY A 159 -0.54 12.67 24.22
N MET A 160 -0.61 13.07 22.96
CA MET A 160 -0.58 12.16 21.81
C MET A 160 0.82 11.58 21.61
N ASP A 161 0.86 10.37 21.03
CA ASP A 161 2.09 9.73 20.60
C ASP A 161 2.79 10.61 19.53
N PRO A 162 4.07 10.99 19.72
CA PRO A 162 4.82 11.76 18.73
C PRO A 162 4.85 11.15 17.34
N ASP A 163 4.78 9.82 17.22
CA ASP A 163 4.82 9.14 15.92
C ASP A 163 3.57 9.44 15.06
N LEU A 164 2.47 9.86 15.70
CA LEU A 164 1.22 10.26 15.02
C LEU A 164 1.23 11.73 14.58
N ALA A 165 2.21 12.51 15.04
CA ALA A 165 2.24 13.96 14.85
C ALA A 165 2.38 14.37 13.38
N GLY A 166 2.97 13.52 12.54
CA GLY A 166 3.00 13.74 11.09
C GLY A 166 1.60 13.68 10.48
N ALA A 167 0.96 12.50 10.52
CA ALA A 167 -0.36 12.29 9.91
C ALA A 167 -1.48 13.17 10.51
N LEU A 168 -1.57 13.27 11.84
CA LEU A 168 -2.58 14.10 12.48
C LEU A 168 -2.28 15.59 12.33
N GLY A 169 -1.00 15.95 12.43
CA GLY A 169 -0.56 17.34 12.32
C GLY A 169 -0.86 17.95 10.96
N ALA A 170 -0.75 17.18 9.88
CA ALA A 170 -1.10 17.63 8.54
C ALA A 170 -2.59 17.98 8.43
N LEU A 171 -3.49 17.18 9.02
CA LEU A 171 -4.92 17.49 9.07
C LEU A 171 -5.23 18.72 9.93
N PHE A 172 -4.56 18.88 11.08
CA PHE A 172 -4.69 20.10 11.89
C PHE A 172 -4.18 21.34 11.15
N TRP A 173 -3.08 21.20 10.41
CA TRP A 173 -2.57 22.26 9.54
C TRP A 173 -3.57 22.60 8.43
N HIS A 174 -4.16 21.59 7.78
CA HIS A 174 -5.17 21.82 6.75
C HIS A 174 -6.40 22.55 7.29
N ARG A 175 -6.85 22.24 8.52
CA ARG A 175 -7.99 22.92 9.17
C ARG A 175 -7.70 24.34 9.64
N HIS A 176 -6.52 24.60 10.19
CA HIS A 176 -6.24 25.81 10.97
C HIS A 176 -5.09 26.66 10.43
N GLY A 177 -4.39 26.17 9.42
CA GLY A 177 -3.18 26.77 8.86
C GLY A 177 -1.95 26.57 9.75
N ASP A 178 -0.95 27.40 9.52
CA ASP A 178 0.28 27.42 10.33
C ASP A 178 -0.06 27.76 11.79
N GLY A 179 0.54 27.00 12.72
CA GLY A 179 0.47 27.34 14.14
C GLY A 179 0.97 28.77 14.39
N PRO A 180 0.39 29.51 15.36
CA PRO A 180 0.75 30.90 15.62
C PRO A 180 2.26 31.04 15.88
N ARG A 181 2.92 31.84 15.04
CA ARG A 181 4.36 32.10 15.16
C ARG A 181 4.60 33.09 16.30
N GLY A 182 5.03 32.57 17.45
CA GLY A 182 5.46 33.37 18.60
C GLY A 182 5.29 32.61 19.91
N PRO A 183 5.99 32.98 20.99
CA PRO A 183 5.64 32.49 22.31
C PRO A 183 4.16 32.81 22.55
N LYS A 184 3.38 31.83 23.04
CA LYS A 184 2.02 32.09 23.52
C LYS A 184 2.10 33.33 24.43
N PRO A 185 1.27 34.36 24.24
CA PRO A 185 1.35 35.56 25.06
C PRO A 185 1.33 35.12 26.52
N ILE A 186 2.41 35.43 27.24
CA ILE A 186 2.49 35.16 28.66
C ILE A 186 1.46 36.11 29.28
N VAL A 187 0.28 35.58 29.57
CA VAL A 187 -0.73 36.30 30.33
C VAL A 187 -0.13 36.52 31.71
N THR A 188 0.30 37.75 32.00
CA THR A 188 0.80 38.07 33.34
C THR A 188 -0.38 38.17 34.29
N SER A 189 -0.13 38.11 35.61
CA SER A 189 -1.18 38.34 36.60
C SER A 189 -1.85 39.72 36.43
N GLU A 190 -1.17 40.69 35.82
CA GLU A 190 -1.76 41.99 35.49
C GLU A 190 -2.84 41.90 34.39
N ASP A 191 -2.66 41.05 33.37
CA ASP A 191 -3.64 40.85 32.28
C ASP A 191 -4.93 40.16 32.73
N LEU A 192 -4.88 39.43 33.87
CA LEU A 192 -6.04 38.82 34.52
C LEU A 192 -6.74 39.76 35.52
N GLY A 193 -6.34 41.04 35.59
CA GLY A 193 -6.91 42.01 36.52
C GLY A 193 -6.55 41.76 37.98
N VAL A 194 -5.51 40.97 38.26
CA VAL A 194 -5.00 40.77 39.61
C VAL A 194 -4.06 41.93 39.94
N ALA A 195 -4.52 42.84 40.80
CA ALA A 195 -3.70 43.96 41.26
C ALA A 195 -2.43 43.44 41.95
N SER A 196 -1.27 43.80 41.41
CA SER A 196 0.03 43.45 41.97
C SER A 196 0.17 44.04 43.37
N LYS A 197 0.44 43.18 44.36
CA LYS A 197 0.83 43.60 45.70
C LYS A 197 2.34 43.83 45.65
N GLU A 198 2.76 45.07 45.82
CA GLU A 198 4.16 45.47 45.74
C GLU A 198 5.05 44.58 46.63
N PRO A 199 6.07 43.91 46.08
CA PRO A 199 6.96 43.10 46.88
C PRO A 199 7.88 44.00 47.72
N VAL A 200 8.01 43.65 49.00
CA VAL A 200 8.93 44.28 49.94
C VAL A 200 10.36 44.21 49.38
N ARG A 201 10.98 45.37 49.19
CA ARG A 201 12.38 45.52 48.75
C ARG A 201 13.32 44.90 49.80
N ILE A 202 14.00 43.82 49.44
CA ILE A 202 15.13 43.27 50.20
C ILE A 202 16.38 44.10 49.86
N PRO A 203 17.26 44.46 50.82
CA PRO A 203 18.45 45.27 50.55
C PRO A 203 19.47 44.52 49.69
N THR A 204 20.11 45.24 48.77
CA THR A 204 21.19 44.74 47.91
C THR A 204 22.46 44.42 48.73
N GLU A 205 23.04 43.23 48.55
CA GLU A 205 24.37 42.88 49.07
C GLU A 205 25.50 43.48 48.21
N PRO A 206 26.69 43.76 48.79
CA PRO A 206 27.71 44.63 48.19
C PRO A 206 28.50 43.97 47.05
N SER A 207 28.89 44.79 46.07
CA SER A 207 29.72 44.39 44.93
C SER A 207 31.17 44.07 45.34
N VAL A 208 31.71 42.95 44.85
CA VAL A 208 33.15 42.71 44.83
C VAL A 208 33.67 42.92 43.40
N MET A 209 34.55 43.91 43.24
CA MET A 209 35.43 44.03 42.08
C MET A 209 36.60 43.05 42.21
N SER A 210 36.88 42.29 41.16
CA SER A 210 38.22 41.72 40.94
C SER A 210 38.66 41.92 39.48
N ILE A 211 39.89 42.38 39.35
CA ILE A 211 40.61 42.81 38.16
C ILE A 211 41.02 41.61 37.29
N GLY A 212 40.77 41.69 35.98
CA GLY A 212 41.40 40.83 34.97
C GLY A 212 40.45 40.40 33.86
N SER A 213 40.80 40.74 32.62
CA SER A 213 40.08 40.36 31.40
C SER A 213 39.96 38.85 31.25
N ARG A 214 38.75 38.31 31.40
CA ARG A 214 38.40 36.97 30.92
C ARG A 214 37.10 37.02 30.13
N SER A 215 37.21 36.49 28.92
CA SER A 215 36.17 36.31 27.92
C SER A 215 34.98 35.54 28.49
N VAL A 216 33.77 36.02 28.18
CA VAL A 216 32.48 35.50 28.61
C VAL A 216 32.11 34.30 27.73
N PHE A 217 32.78 33.16 27.90
CA PHE A 217 32.29 31.83 27.49
C PHE A 217 33.13 30.79 28.23
N ASP A 218 32.68 30.37 29.42
CA ASP A 218 32.61 28.96 29.79
C ASP A 218 31.77 28.74 31.06
N GLU A 219 30.70 27.98 30.87
CA GLU A 219 30.23 26.84 31.67
C GLU A 219 30.26 26.89 33.22
N SER A 220 29.07 26.83 33.84
CA SER A 220 28.61 25.60 34.52
C SER A 220 27.36 25.81 35.40
N SER A 221 26.32 25.01 35.11
CA SER A 221 25.62 24.10 36.05
C SER A 221 24.11 23.99 35.76
N ILE A 222 23.74 22.97 34.98
CA ILE A 222 22.40 22.37 35.04
C ILE A 222 22.56 20.94 35.59
N PRO A 223 21.79 20.55 36.61
CA PRO A 223 21.82 19.20 37.18
C PRO A 223 21.09 18.18 36.28
N ASP A 224 21.86 17.19 35.87
CA ASP A 224 21.56 15.76 35.75
C ASP A 224 20.10 15.31 35.46
N LEU A 225 19.78 15.16 34.18
CA LEU A 225 18.76 14.22 33.70
C LEU A 225 19.43 13.15 32.84
N LYS A 226 19.57 11.99 33.46
CA LYS A 226 20.16 10.72 33.06
C LYS A 226 19.77 10.27 31.64
N ARG A 227 20.52 10.70 30.63
CA ARG A 227 20.46 10.19 29.25
C ARG A 227 21.35 8.93 29.15
N ARG A 228 20.72 7.76 29.06
CA ARG A 228 21.39 6.46 28.85
C ARG A 228 21.89 6.39 27.40
N TRP A 229 23.13 6.83 27.16
CA TRP A 229 23.82 6.56 25.90
C TRP A 229 24.46 5.17 25.95
N PHE A 230 24.01 4.29 25.06
CA PHE A 230 24.70 3.08 24.68
C PHE A 230 26.05 3.48 24.04
N ARG A 231 27.17 3.08 24.66
CA ARG A 231 28.53 3.30 24.13
C ARG A 231 28.97 2.08 23.32
N PRO A 232 29.14 2.17 21.98
CA PRO A 232 29.48 1.03 21.13
C PRO A 232 30.89 0.45 21.37
N GLY A 233 31.76 1.15 22.11
CA GLY A 233 33.14 0.70 22.37
C GLY A 233 33.30 -0.46 23.36
N ARG A 234 32.28 -0.82 24.15
CA ARG A 234 32.38 -1.95 25.11
C ARG A 234 31.90 -3.28 24.56
N ILE A 235 31.04 -3.28 23.53
CA ILE A 235 30.56 -4.50 22.86
C ILE A 235 31.64 -5.04 21.92
N MET A 236 32.37 -4.16 21.23
CA MET A 236 33.50 -4.56 20.37
C MET A 236 34.65 -5.21 21.15
N ALA A 237 34.90 -4.82 22.40
CA ALA A 237 35.92 -5.46 23.24
C ALA A 237 35.51 -6.88 23.66
N VAL A 238 34.22 -7.13 23.88
CA VAL A 238 33.69 -8.46 24.25
C VAL A 238 33.61 -9.37 23.02
N VAL A 239 33.23 -8.84 21.86
CA VAL A 239 33.22 -9.59 20.58
C VAL A 239 34.65 -9.93 20.14
N MET A 240 35.61 -9.00 20.25
CA MET A 240 37.02 -9.30 19.97
C MET A 240 37.61 -10.36 20.92
N LEU A 241 37.24 -10.34 22.20
CA LEU A 241 37.67 -11.38 23.16
C LEU A 241 37.04 -12.74 22.86
N ALA A 242 35.78 -12.76 22.40
CA ALA A 242 35.10 -13.99 21.98
C ALA A 242 35.68 -14.57 20.68
N VAL A 243 36.03 -13.72 19.71
CA VAL A 243 36.70 -14.12 18.46
C VAL A 243 38.13 -14.61 18.71
N LEU A 244 38.88 -13.97 19.62
CA LEU A 244 40.21 -14.44 20.03
C LEU A 244 40.16 -15.77 20.80
N ALA A 245 39.14 -15.99 21.64
CA ALA A 245 38.95 -17.27 22.33
C ALA A 245 38.51 -18.39 21.38
N ALA A 246 37.67 -18.09 20.37
CA ALA A 246 37.27 -19.04 19.34
C ALA A 246 38.42 -19.40 18.38
N GLY A 247 39.24 -18.40 18.00
CA GLY A 247 40.43 -18.60 17.15
C GLY A 247 41.53 -19.42 17.83
N ALA A 248 41.73 -19.26 19.15
CA ALA A 248 42.67 -20.09 19.91
C ALA A 248 42.21 -21.55 20.05
N GLY A 249 40.88 -21.80 20.08
CA GLY A 249 40.32 -23.16 20.09
C GLY A 249 40.47 -23.91 18.77
N PHE A 250 40.40 -23.19 17.64
CA PHE A 250 40.54 -23.77 16.30
C PHE A 250 41.99 -24.09 15.93
N LEU A 251 42.97 -23.32 16.45
CA LEU A 251 44.40 -23.55 16.19
C LEU A 251 45.02 -24.69 17.04
N LEU A 252 44.29 -25.23 18.02
CA LEU A 252 44.73 -26.36 18.86
C LEU A 252 44.13 -27.71 18.44
N SER A 253 43.26 -27.74 17.44
CA SER A 253 42.58 -28.96 16.99
C SER A 253 42.61 -29.07 15.46
N GLY A 254 43.56 -29.83 14.92
CA GLY A 254 43.50 -30.29 13.53
C GLY A 254 44.69 -29.93 12.65
N SER A 255 45.90 -30.28 13.10
CA SER A 255 46.97 -30.65 12.19
C SER A 255 46.75 -32.11 11.77
N GLU A 256 46.73 -32.43 10.48
CA GLU A 256 47.40 -33.63 9.91
C GLU A 256 47.30 -33.65 8.36
N ASP A 257 48.50 -33.58 7.75
CA ASP A 257 48.98 -34.00 6.42
C ASP A 257 48.35 -33.41 5.13
N ALA A 258 49.05 -32.53 4.39
CA ALA A 258 50.18 -32.75 3.44
C ALA A 258 49.68 -33.14 2.03
N GLY A 259 50.05 -32.51 0.90
CA GLY A 259 50.92 -31.39 0.55
C GLY A 259 50.60 -30.94 -0.90
N PRO A 260 51.29 -29.92 -1.46
CA PRO A 260 50.91 -29.28 -2.72
C PRO A 260 51.76 -29.74 -3.91
N ASP A 261 51.23 -29.72 -5.14
CA ASP A 261 52.01 -29.24 -6.31
C ASP A 261 51.21 -29.11 -7.63
N GLN A 262 51.53 -27.99 -8.32
CA GLN A 262 51.66 -27.78 -9.78
C GLN A 262 50.44 -27.71 -10.72
N VAL A 263 50.13 -26.46 -11.12
CA VAL A 263 50.17 -25.89 -12.49
C VAL A 263 49.97 -26.86 -13.68
N GLN A 264 48.89 -26.70 -14.47
CA GLN A 264 48.97 -26.42 -15.93
C GLN A 264 47.61 -26.18 -16.61
N GLU A 265 47.76 -25.46 -17.72
CA GLU A 265 46.83 -24.81 -18.64
C GLU A 265 46.19 -25.78 -19.67
N SER A 266 45.02 -25.37 -20.20
CA SER A 266 44.34 -25.70 -21.47
C SER A 266 44.68 -26.98 -22.25
N GLU A 267 43.66 -27.78 -22.63
CA GLU A 267 43.31 -28.12 -24.03
C GLU A 267 42.06 -29.05 -24.11
N VAL A 268 41.42 -28.96 -25.28
CA VAL A 268 40.17 -29.51 -25.82
C VAL A 268 40.15 -31.06 -25.94
N VAL A 269 38.95 -31.67 -25.90
CA VAL A 269 38.39 -32.66 -26.87
C VAL A 269 37.39 -33.65 -26.22
N ALA A 270 36.35 -33.88 -27.00
CA ALA A 270 35.12 -34.64 -26.85
C ALA A 270 35.17 -36.14 -26.45
N LEU A 271 33.97 -36.56 -26.00
CA LEU A 271 33.20 -37.76 -26.39
C LEU A 271 33.11 -38.95 -25.43
N SER A 272 31.85 -39.28 -25.12
CA SER A 272 31.29 -40.63 -24.89
C SER A 272 31.61 -41.33 -23.56
N THR A 273 30.56 -41.66 -22.78
CA THR A 273 29.82 -42.95 -22.84
C THR A 273 29.00 -43.14 -21.56
N MET A 274 27.69 -43.36 -21.66
CA MET A 274 26.88 -43.98 -20.60
C MET A 274 27.33 -45.43 -20.36
N PRO A 275 27.21 -45.95 -19.14
CA PRO A 275 26.21 -47.00 -18.97
C PRO A 275 25.42 -46.94 -17.65
N ASN A 276 24.25 -47.56 -17.75
CA ASN A 276 23.12 -47.67 -16.84
C ASN A 276 23.39 -48.52 -15.55
N PRO A 277 22.40 -48.64 -14.63
CA PRO A 277 22.56 -48.85 -13.18
C PRO A 277 22.44 -50.32 -12.73
N PRO A 278 22.37 -50.58 -11.41
CA PRO A 278 21.55 -51.67 -10.89
C PRO A 278 20.63 -51.25 -9.71
N THR A 279 19.32 -51.25 -9.99
CA THR A 279 18.27 -52.15 -9.46
C THR A 279 18.40 -52.77 -8.04
N THR A 280 17.40 -52.44 -7.21
CA THR A 280 16.63 -53.25 -6.22
C THR A 280 17.27 -53.88 -4.98
N LEU A 281 16.60 -53.71 -3.83
CA LEU A 281 16.06 -54.81 -3.01
C LEU A 281 14.78 -54.38 -2.26
N GLN A 282 13.81 -55.31 -2.22
CA GLN A 282 12.45 -55.21 -1.71
C GLN A 282 12.30 -55.59 -0.22
N ALA A 283 11.27 -54.99 0.40
CA ALA A 283 10.20 -55.54 1.27
C ALA A 283 10.48 -56.39 2.53
N THR A 284 9.79 -56.03 3.63
CA THR A 284 9.07 -56.89 4.62
C THR A 284 8.21 -55.95 5.51
N THR A 285 6.88 -55.79 5.38
CA THR A 285 5.70 -56.60 5.83
C THR A 285 5.49 -56.73 7.35
N ALA A 286 4.46 -56.02 7.91
CA ALA A 286 3.36 -56.58 8.74
C ALA A 286 2.49 -55.48 9.46
N PRO A 287 1.14 -55.53 9.37
CA PRO A 287 0.14 -54.94 10.31
C PRO A 287 -0.61 -56.07 11.09
N PRO A 288 -1.76 -55.92 11.81
CA PRO A 288 -2.61 -54.76 12.14
C PRO A 288 -3.12 -54.71 13.63
N ALA A 289 -3.93 -53.69 14.00
CA ALA A 289 -5.07 -53.84 14.92
C ALA A 289 -6.11 -52.71 14.74
N SER A 290 -7.37 -53.12 14.66
CA SER A 290 -8.57 -52.27 14.52
C SER A 290 -9.25 -52.03 15.87
N THR A 291 -9.84 -50.85 16.06
CA THR A 291 -11.06 -50.70 16.89
C THR A 291 -11.94 -49.58 16.36
N THR A 292 -13.20 -49.96 16.16
CA THR A 292 -14.39 -49.23 15.74
C THR A 292 -14.88 -48.22 16.77
N THR A 293 -15.34 -47.03 16.34
CA THR A 293 -16.50 -46.34 16.98
C THR A 293 -17.17 -45.35 16.01
N VAL A 294 -18.51 -45.37 16.05
CA VAL A 294 -19.52 -44.74 15.18
C VAL A 294 -19.87 -43.30 15.68
N PRO A 295 -20.39 -42.38 14.83
CA PRO A 295 -20.61 -40.97 15.15
C PRO A 295 -21.99 -40.68 15.79
N PRO A 296 -22.19 -39.51 16.45
CA PRO A 296 -23.53 -39.04 16.79
C PRO A 296 -24.06 -37.99 15.80
N ALA A 297 -25.36 -38.11 15.51
CA ALA A 297 -26.21 -37.24 14.71
C ALA A 297 -26.64 -35.95 15.47
N PRO A 298 -27.15 -34.91 14.77
CA PRO A 298 -27.53 -33.63 15.40
C PRO A 298 -28.93 -33.69 16.02
N THR A 299 -29.10 -32.98 17.14
CA THR A 299 -30.35 -32.90 17.91
C THR A 299 -30.91 -31.47 17.86
N THR A 300 -32.14 -31.39 17.35
CA THR A 300 -33.28 -30.50 17.71
C THR A 300 -33.16 -28.98 17.55
N ALA A 301 -34.02 -28.49 16.66
CA ALA A 301 -34.43 -27.10 16.49
C ALA A 301 -35.23 -26.57 17.67
N THR A 302 -34.97 -25.32 18.06
CA THR A 302 -35.83 -24.51 18.92
C THR A 302 -36.24 -23.22 18.20
N THR A 303 -37.54 -22.97 18.31
CA THR A 303 -38.40 -21.94 17.73
C THR A 303 -37.97 -20.50 18.05
N PRO A 304 -38.17 -19.52 17.15
CA PRO A 304 -38.10 -18.10 17.49
C PRO A 304 -39.42 -17.59 18.10
N ALA A 305 -39.32 -16.85 19.20
CA ALA A 305 -40.44 -16.21 19.87
C ALA A 305 -40.91 -14.96 19.11
N THR A 306 -42.21 -14.93 18.82
CA THR A 306 -42.95 -13.80 18.24
C THR A 306 -43.27 -12.77 19.32
N VAL A 307 -42.92 -11.49 19.09
CA VAL A 307 -43.41 -10.35 19.88
C VAL A 307 -44.33 -9.53 18.97
N VAL A 308 -45.62 -9.52 19.29
CA VAL A 308 -46.64 -8.67 18.65
C VAL A 308 -46.79 -7.38 19.47
N PRO A 309 -46.88 -6.20 18.83
CA PRO A 309 -47.10 -4.93 19.52
C PRO A 309 -48.56 -4.73 19.97
N GLY A 310 -48.74 -4.08 21.12
CA GLY A 310 -50.03 -3.79 21.73
C GLY A 310 -50.86 -2.78 20.93
N ALA A 311 -52.09 -3.15 20.63
CA ALA A 311 -53.12 -2.29 20.07
C ALA A 311 -54.01 -1.71 21.18
N ILE A 312 -54.21 -0.39 21.14
CA ILE A 312 -55.31 0.32 21.81
C ILE A 312 -56.54 0.30 20.89
N VAL A 313 -57.69 -0.16 21.38
CA VAL A 313 -58.98 0.02 20.70
C VAL A 313 -60.03 0.45 21.72
N SER A 314 -60.58 1.65 21.50
CA SER A 314 -61.80 2.15 22.11
C SER A 314 -63.04 1.55 21.43
N THR A 315 -63.99 1.14 22.27
CA THR A 315 -65.35 0.65 21.97
C THR A 315 -66.30 1.73 21.46
N THR A 316 -67.10 1.45 20.41
CA THR A 316 -68.59 1.64 20.38
C THR A 316 -69.26 1.06 19.11
N LEU A 317 -70.51 0.60 19.26
CA LEU A 317 -71.37 -0.23 18.39
C LEU A 317 -72.08 0.54 17.21
N PRO A 318 -72.78 -0.14 16.27
CA PRO A 318 -73.14 0.31 14.91
C PRO A 318 -74.55 0.93 14.76
N PRO A 319 -74.94 1.44 13.57
CA PRO A 319 -75.78 0.63 12.67
C PRO A 319 -75.53 0.81 11.15
N ALA A 320 -76.19 -0.06 10.38
CA ALA A 320 -76.07 -0.30 8.95
C ALA A 320 -76.41 0.89 8.03
N LEU A 321 -75.71 0.97 6.89
CA LEU A 321 -76.22 1.52 5.63
C LEU A 321 -75.48 0.87 4.45
N THR A 322 -76.21 0.18 3.58
CA THR A 322 -75.74 -0.28 2.27
C THR A 322 -75.55 0.92 1.35
N THR A 323 -74.30 1.25 1.04
CA THR A 323 -73.97 2.23 -0.01
C THR A 323 -72.81 1.67 -0.83
N THR A 324 -73.08 1.43 -2.11
CA THR A 324 -72.09 1.10 -3.13
C THR A 324 -71.23 2.34 -3.39
N THR A 325 -69.98 2.33 -2.91
CA THR A 325 -68.98 3.36 -3.21
C THR A 325 -67.80 2.74 -3.96
N LEU A 326 -67.50 3.33 -5.11
CA LEU A 326 -66.39 3.03 -5.99
C LEU A 326 -65.07 3.09 -5.21
N PHE A 327 -64.28 2.02 -5.24
CA PHE A 327 -62.92 2.03 -4.70
C PHE A 327 -62.02 2.87 -5.62
N SER A 328 -61.55 4.02 -5.13
CA SER A 328 -60.31 4.62 -5.63
C SER A 328 -59.16 3.79 -5.11
N THR A 329 -58.45 3.09 -5.99
CA THR A 329 -57.17 2.46 -5.69
C THR A 329 -56.15 3.56 -5.47
N THR A 330 -55.89 3.94 -4.22
CA THR A 330 -54.70 4.71 -3.90
C THR A 330 -53.53 3.74 -3.92
N THR A 331 -52.84 3.63 -5.05
CA THR A 331 -51.53 2.97 -5.13
C THR A 331 -50.59 3.79 -4.26
N THR A 332 -50.36 3.34 -3.03
CA THR A 332 -49.24 3.84 -2.23
C THR A 332 -47.99 3.22 -2.82
N THR A 333 -47.37 3.91 -3.78
CA THR A 333 -46.01 3.59 -4.22
C THR A 333 -45.10 3.90 -3.05
N THR A 334 -44.82 2.91 -2.21
CA THR A 334 -43.68 2.98 -1.30
C THR A 334 -42.46 3.09 -2.19
N LEU A 335 -41.88 4.29 -2.30
CA LEU A 335 -40.56 4.48 -2.87
C LEU A 335 -39.61 3.63 -2.02
N VAL A 336 -39.23 2.47 -2.55
CA VAL A 336 -38.04 1.78 -2.08
C VAL A 336 -36.92 2.78 -2.30
N ALA A 337 -36.34 3.27 -1.20
CA ALA A 337 -35.09 3.99 -1.28
C ALA A 337 -34.08 3.03 -1.92
N THR A 338 -33.71 3.28 -3.17
CA THR A 338 -32.53 2.68 -3.77
C THR A 338 -31.34 3.27 -3.03
N THR A 339 -30.92 2.63 -1.93
CA THR A 339 -29.56 2.78 -1.46
C THR A 339 -28.68 2.07 -2.48
N THR A 340 -28.20 2.82 -3.47
CA THR A 340 -27.18 2.33 -4.40
C THR A 340 -25.86 2.20 -3.62
N THR A 341 -25.73 1.12 -2.86
CA THR A 341 -24.44 0.72 -2.30
C THR A 341 -23.51 0.42 -3.47
N ARG A 342 -22.38 1.13 -3.51
CA ARG A 342 -21.29 0.92 -4.48
C ARG A 342 -20.94 -0.58 -4.54
N PRO A 343 -20.72 -1.18 -5.74
CA PRO A 343 -20.38 -2.60 -5.84
C PRO A 343 -19.15 -2.91 -4.98
N PRO A 344 -19.04 -4.09 -4.31
CA PRO A 344 -17.83 -4.46 -3.57
C PRO A 344 -16.65 -4.73 -4.51
N LEU A 345 -15.39 -4.59 -4.03
CA LEU A 345 -14.21 -4.91 -4.86
C LEU A 345 -14.13 -6.42 -5.05
N GLY A 346 -13.70 -6.85 -6.24
CA GLY A 346 -13.47 -8.26 -6.51
C GLY A 346 -12.17 -8.78 -5.89
N MET A 347 -11.86 -10.05 -6.14
CA MET A 347 -10.58 -10.67 -5.79
C MET A 347 -9.38 -9.95 -6.44
N LEU A 348 -9.60 -9.33 -7.60
CA LEU A 348 -8.65 -8.48 -8.30
C LEU A 348 -9.25 -7.09 -8.46
N THR A 349 -8.40 -6.08 -8.29
CA THR A 349 -8.71 -4.67 -8.51
C THR A 349 -7.72 -4.09 -9.51
N LEU A 350 -8.25 -3.45 -10.54
CA LEU A 350 -7.47 -2.89 -11.62
C LEU A 350 -6.81 -1.59 -11.15
N SER A 351 -5.51 -1.49 -11.36
CA SER A 351 -4.72 -0.32 -11.02
C SER A 351 -3.83 0.03 -12.20
N PRO A 352 -3.49 1.28 -12.41
CA PRO A 352 -2.76 1.61 -13.63
C PRO A 352 -1.26 1.30 -13.54
N VAL A 353 -0.79 1.03 -12.32
CA VAL A 353 0.55 0.49 -12.06
C VAL A 353 0.55 -1.03 -11.92
N GLY A 354 -0.58 -1.72 -12.16
CA GLY A 354 -0.66 -3.18 -12.09
C GLY A 354 -2.01 -3.72 -11.60
N VAL A 355 -2.02 -4.87 -10.94
CA VAL A 355 -3.26 -5.49 -10.44
C VAL A 355 -3.14 -5.71 -8.93
N VAL A 356 -4.11 -5.23 -8.17
CA VAL A 356 -4.15 -5.41 -6.72
C VAL A 356 -5.01 -6.61 -6.38
N THR A 357 -4.41 -7.59 -5.71
CA THR A 357 -5.07 -8.80 -5.22
C THR A 357 -5.72 -8.54 -3.87
N SER A 358 -6.89 -9.16 -3.64
CA SER A 358 -7.65 -9.12 -2.37
C SER A 358 -7.79 -7.71 -1.79
N ALA A 359 -8.00 -6.72 -2.67
CA ALA A 359 -8.23 -5.36 -2.25
C ALA A 359 -9.42 -5.33 -1.29
N ALA A 360 -9.34 -4.49 -0.27
CA ALA A 360 -10.33 -4.40 0.79
C ALA A 360 -10.36 -5.51 1.85
N THR A 361 -9.32 -6.35 1.94
CA THR A 361 -9.31 -7.46 2.89
C THR A 361 -8.25 -7.36 4.00
N GLY A 362 -7.20 -6.54 3.85
CA GLY A 362 -6.05 -6.52 4.77
C GLY A 362 -4.94 -7.50 4.44
N ALA A 363 -5.12 -8.26 3.37
CA ALA A 363 -4.10 -9.09 2.75
C ALA A 363 -3.87 -8.62 1.30
N GLU A 364 -3.96 -7.31 1.04
CA GLU A 364 -3.74 -6.78 -0.29
C GLU A 364 -2.28 -6.91 -0.75
N GLY A 365 -2.09 -7.44 -1.95
CA GLY A 365 -0.79 -7.52 -2.63
C GLY A 365 -0.87 -6.86 -4.00
N LEU A 366 0.10 -6.00 -4.33
CA LEU A 366 0.23 -5.42 -5.66
C LEU A 366 1.08 -6.34 -6.54
N VAL A 367 0.54 -6.71 -7.70
CA VAL A 367 1.27 -7.28 -8.83
C VAL A 367 1.54 -6.13 -9.79
N GLY A 368 2.74 -5.57 -9.73
CA GLY A 368 3.10 -4.30 -10.36
C GLY A 368 3.61 -4.46 -11.78
N LEU A 369 3.32 -3.49 -12.65
CA LEU A 369 3.98 -3.39 -13.96
C LEU A 369 5.50 -3.29 -13.75
N GLY A 370 6.26 -4.13 -14.45
CA GLY A 370 7.70 -4.33 -14.30
C GLY A 370 8.09 -5.51 -13.39
N ASP A 371 7.14 -6.14 -12.70
CA ASP A 371 7.40 -7.37 -11.93
C ASP A 371 7.77 -8.53 -12.87
N ASP A 372 8.53 -9.50 -12.36
CA ASP A 372 8.90 -10.72 -13.08
C ASP A 372 7.69 -11.55 -13.54
N SER A 373 7.80 -12.06 -14.76
CA SER A 373 6.74 -12.79 -15.45
C SER A 373 6.27 -14.04 -14.70
N ASP A 374 7.20 -14.86 -14.21
CA ASP A 374 6.87 -16.10 -13.48
C ASP A 374 6.20 -15.79 -12.14
N THR A 375 6.70 -14.77 -11.44
CA THR A 375 6.14 -14.32 -10.17
C THR A 375 4.71 -13.82 -10.34
N VAL A 376 4.46 -13.01 -11.37
CA VAL A 376 3.13 -12.49 -11.73
C VAL A 376 2.13 -13.63 -11.97
N VAL A 377 2.51 -14.60 -12.81
CA VAL A 377 1.65 -15.75 -13.12
C VAL A 377 1.40 -16.60 -11.88
N ALA A 378 2.42 -16.82 -11.04
CA ALA A 378 2.29 -17.59 -9.80
C ALA A 378 1.32 -16.92 -8.81
N VAL A 379 1.45 -15.61 -8.59
CA VAL A 379 0.57 -14.86 -7.67
C VAL A 379 -0.87 -14.86 -8.18
N LEU A 380 -1.09 -14.54 -9.46
CA LEU A 380 -2.44 -14.51 -10.03
C LEU A 380 -3.06 -15.92 -10.06
N THR A 381 -2.28 -16.97 -10.29
CA THR A 381 -2.73 -18.35 -10.22
C THR A 381 -3.15 -18.74 -8.79
N ALA A 382 -2.42 -18.28 -7.78
CA ALA A 382 -2.76 -18.53 -6.38
C ALA A 382 -4.08 -17.88 -5.97
N VAL A 383 -4.39 -16.70 -6.53
CA VAL A 383 -5.59 -15.91 -6.20
C VAL A 383 -6.81 -16.35 -7.02
N MET A 384 -6.64 -16.55 -8.33
CA MET A 384 -7.73 -16.79 -9.27
C MET A 384 -7.89 -18.27 -9.67
N GLY A 385 -6.93 -19.12 -9.33
CA GLY A 385 -6.81 -20.46 -9.89
C GLY A 385 -6.06 -20.48 -11.22
N PRO A 386 -6.00 -21.64 -11.90
CA PRO A 386 -5.23 -21.78 -13.14
C PRO A 386 -5.73 -20.81 -14.24
N PRO A 387 -4.83 -20.34 -15.11
CA PRO A 387 -5.21 -19.45 -16.21
C PRO A 387 -6.19 -20.16 -17.15
N ALA A 388 -7.16 -19.40 -17.66
CA ALA A 388 -8.12 -19.84 -18.66
C ALA A 388 -7.49 -20.03 -20.04
N ALA A 389 -6.47 -19.22 -20.34
CA ALA A 389 -5.65 -19.33 -21.55
C ALA A 389 -4.23 -18.85 -21.25
N ASP A 390 -3.26 -19.41 -21.96
CA ASP A 390 -1.85 -19.05 -21.89
C ASP A 390 -1.27 -19.29 -23.28
N THR A 391 -0.74 -18.25 -23.91
CA THR A 391 -0.20 -18.35 -25.26
C THR A 391 1.17 -19.03 -25.31
N ASP A 392 1.81 -19.21 -24.15
CA ASP A 392 3.26 -19.41 -24.07
C ASP A 392 4.01 -18.21 -24.69
N TRP A 393 5.34 -18.29 -24.77
CA TRP A 393 6.18 -17.28 -25.40
C TRP A 393 6.08 -17.34 -26.93
N VAL A 394 5.52 -16.29 -27.53
CA VAL A 394 5.32 -16.16 -28.98
C VAL A 394 5.84 -14.82 -29.49
N GLN A 395 6.21 -14.75 -30.76
CA GLN A 395 6.48 -13.47 -31.41
C GLN A 395 5.17 -12.79 -31.76
N ASP A 396 5.03 -11.53 -31.35
CA ASP A 396 3.86 -10.70 -31.66
C ASP A 396 4.35 -9.32 -32.11
N GLY A 397 4.07 -8.96 -33.37
CA GLY A 397 4.53 -7.71 -33.96
C GLY A 397 3.78 -6.48 -33.46
N ASP A 398 2.64 -6.69 -32.79
CA ASP A 398 1.84 -5.63 -32.19
C ASP A 398 2.26 -5.36 -30.72
N CYS A 399 3.32 -6.00 -30.23
CA CYS A 399 3.78 -5.88 -28.86
C CYS A 399 5.25 -5.47 -28.74
N GLU A 400 5.56 -4.78 -27.65
CA GLU A 400 6.93 -4.50 -27.25
C GLU A 400 7.57 -5.77 -26.69
N GLY A 401 8.76 -6.11 -27.20
CA GLY A 401 9.50 -7.32 -26.84
C GLY A 401 9.82 -8.20 -28.05
N GLU A 402 10.82 -9.07 -27.88
CA GLU A 402 11.16 -10.08 -28.88
C GLU A 402 10.24 -11.32 -28.76
N LEU A 403 9.84 -11.66 -27.53
CA LEU A 403 8.82 -12.66 -27.23
C LEU A 403 7.82 -12.12 -26.22
N VAL A 404 6.56 -12.51 -26.39
CA VAL A 404 5.46 -12.08 -25.55
C VAL A 404 4.63 -13.28 -25.14
N ARG A 405 4.18 -13.28 -23.90
CA ARG A 405 3.28 -14.28 -23.34
C ARG A 405 2.05 -13.59 -22.78
N ARG A 406 0.88 -13.96 -23.29
CA ARG A 406 -0.42 -13.47 -22.83
C ARG A 406 -1.07 -14.56 -21.98
N VAL A 407 -1.39 -14.21 -20.74
CA VAL A 407 -2.02 -15.13 -19.79
C VAL A 407 -3.36 -14.56 -19.36
N THR A 408 -4.44 -15.33 -19.50
CA THR A 408 -5.80 -14.88 -19.21
C THR A 408 -6.33 -15.53 -17.94
N PHE A 409 -6.71 -14.70 -16.95
CA PHE A 409 -7.39 -15.09 -15.72
C PHE A 409 -8.84 -14.60 -15.75
N GLY A 410 -9.74 -15.46 -16.22
CA GLY A 410 -11.15 -15.09 -16.40
C GLY A 410 -11.32 -14.01 -17.48
N HIS A 411 -11.58 -12.77 -17.06
CA HIS A 411 -11.74 -11.60 -17.96
C HIS A 411 -10.58 -10.60 -17.89
N LEU A 412 -9.51 -10.96 -17.18
CA LEU A 412 -8.27 -10.21 -17.12
C LEU A 412 -7.22 -10.93 -17.98
N GLU A 413 -6.67 -10.25 -18.96
CA GLU A 413 -5.45 -10.64 -19.65
C GLU A 413 -4.26 -9.90 -19.05
N VAL A 414 -3.17 -10.60 -18.80
CA VAL A 414 -1.87 -10.01 -18.47
C VAL A 414 -0.88 -10.33 -19.59
N VAL A 415 -0.09 -9.33 -19.95
CA VAL A 415 0.93 -9.39 -20.99
C VAL A 415 2.29 -9.36 -20.31
N LEU A 416 3.09 -10.36 -20.64
CA LEU A 416 4.45 -10.53 -20.18
C LEU A 416 5.35 -10.37 -21.41
N SER A 417 6.39 -9.54 -21.30
CA SER A 417 7.30 -9.25 -22.39
C SER A 417 8.72 -9.65 -22.01
N ASP A 418 9.34 -10.39 -22.92
CA ASP A 418 10.74 -10.72 -22.95
C ASP A 418 11.41 -9.85 -24.03
N VAL A 419 12.24 -8.92 -23.56
CA VAL A 419 12.93 -7.94 -24.42
C VAL A 419 14.33 -8.39 -24.83
N ASP A 420 14.84 -9.49 -24.25
CA ASP A 420 16.20 -9.96 -24.48
C ASP A 420 16.25 -11.50 -24.59
N THR A 421 16.07 -12.01 -25.80
CA THR A 421 16.16 -13.46 -26.04
C THR A 421 17.60 -13.96 -26.18
N THR A 422 18.61 -13.10 -25.97
CA THR A 422 20.02 -13.47 -26.17
C THR A 422 20.58 -14.36 -25.06
N ASP A 423 19.87 -14.47 -23.94
CA ASP A 423 20.18 -15.40 -22.86
C ASP A 423 19.82 -16.87 -23.19
N GLY A 424 19.08 -17.10 -24.28
CA GLY A 424 18.82 -18.40 -24.86
C GLY A 424 17.69 -19.20 -24.22
N GLU A 425 16.94 -18.61 -23.28
CA GLU A 425 15.77 -19.22 -22.65
C GLU A 425 14.57 -18.29 -22.77
N ALA A 426 13.50 -18.73 -23.44
CA ALA A 426 12.32 -17.90 -23.62
C ALA A 426 11.68 -17.52 -22.27
N GLY A 427 11.51 -16.22 -22.04
CA GLY A 427 10.91 -15.69 -20.82
C GLY A 427 11.88 -15.42 -19.67
N ALA A 428 13.17 -15.72 -19.84
CA ALA A 428 14.15 -15.38 -18.84
C ALA A 428 14.23 -13.85 -18.67
N ASN A 429 14.15 -13.38 -17.43
CA ASN A 429 14.08 -11.95 -17.07
C ASN A 429 12.90 -11.18 -17.67
N ALA A 430 11.89 -11.87 -18.21
CA ALA A 430 10.73 -11.22 -18.77
C ALA A 430 9.86 -10.58 -17.68
N THR A 431 9.17 -9.51 -18.04
CA THR A 431 8.44 -8.66 -17.08
C THR A 431 6.98 -8.48 -17.47
N PHE A 432 6.13 -8.18 -16.49
CA PHE A 432 4.73 -7.84 -16.67
C PHE A 432 4.59 -6.41 -17.16
N THR A 433 4.14 -6.22 -18.40
CA THR A 433 4.18 -4.93 -19.09
C THR A 433 2.81 -4.31 -19.32
N GLN A 434 1.74 -5.09 -19.29
CA GLN A 434 0.38 -4.58 -19.50
C GLN A 434 -0.67 -5.53 -18.92
N TRP A 435 -1.74 -5.00 -18.34
CA TRP A 435 -2.99 -5.76 -18.13
C TRP A 435 -4.12 -5.17 -18.94
N PHE A 436 -5.09 -6.02 -19.29
CA PHE A 436 -6.20 -5.67 -20.17
C PHE A 436 -7.47 -6.41 -19.74
N ALA A 437 -8.61 -5.72 -19.75
CA ALA A 437 -9.91 -6.30 -19.46
C ALA A 437 -10.91 -5.92 -20.55
N GLU A 438 -11.64 -6.92 -21.06
CA GLU A 438 -12.65 -6.73 -22.09
C GLU A 438 -13.86 -7.65 -21.97
N GLY A 439 -14.91 -7.29 -22.72
CA GLY A 439 -16.05 -8.15 -22.97
C GLY A 439 -17.12 -8.03 -21.89
N THR A 440 -17.05 -8.86 -20.85
CA THR A 440 -18.15 -8.99 -19.89
C THR A 440 -18.15 -7.84 -18.88
N ASP A 441 -19.33 -7.29 -18.62
CA ASP A 441 -19.57 -6.16 -17.71
C ASP A 441 -18.98 -6.42 -16.31
N ALA A 442 -18.35 -5.42 -15.71
CA ALA A 442 -17.67 -5.48 -14.42
C ALA A 442 -18.61 -5.86 -13.27
N LEU A 443 -19.93 -5.66 -13.45
CA LEU A 443 -20.96 -6.16 -12.54
C LEU A 443 -20.99 -7.70 -12.43
N LEU A 444 -20.54 -8.41 -13.46
CA LEU A 444 -20.47 -9.87 -13.49
C LEU A 444 -19.05 -10.37 -13.21
N THR A 445 -18.03 -9.67 -13.68
CA THR A 445 -16.63 -10.09 -13.54
C THR A 445 -16.01 -9.65 -12.21
N SER A 446 -16.58 -8.64 -11.56
CA SER A 446 -16.03 -7.95 -10.39
C SER A 446 -14.65 -7.30 -10.63
N LEU A 447 -14.24 -7.12 -11.89
CA LEU A 447 -13.02 -6.41 -12.26
C LEU A 447 -13.30 -4.90 -12.30
N TRP A 448 -13.00 -4.25 -11.18
CA TRP A 448 -13.20 -2.83 -10.98
C TRP A 448 -11.86 -2.15 -10.76
N THR A 449 -11.73 -0.90 -11.20
CA THR A 449 -10.74 0.03 -10.63
C THR A 449 -11.14 0.39 -9.19
N PHE A 450 -10.22 1.00 -8.44
CA PHE A 450 -10.53 1.56 -7.11
C PHE A 450 -11.71 2.54 -7.15
N ASP A 451 -11.82 3.31 -8.23
CA ASP A 451 -12.89 4.28 -8.43
C ASP A 451 -14.21 3.68 -8.92
N ARG A 452 -14.23 2.36 -9.16
CA ARG A 452 -15.39 1.58 -9.67
C ARG A 452 -15.73 1.85 -11.11
N ILE A 453 -14.69 2.08 -11.90
CA ILE A 453 -14.78 2.04 -13.35
C ILE A 453 -14.34 0.65 -13.80
N GLY A 454 -15.06 0.08 -14.76
CA GLY A 454 -14.74 -1.19 -15.38
C GLY A 454 -15.44 -1.31 -16.72
N VAL A 455 -15.29 -2.46 -17.38
CA VAL A 455 -16.06 -2.76 -18.60
C VAL A 455 -17.54 -2.62 -18.29
N GLY A 456 -18.29 -1.90 -19.12
CA GLY A 456 -19.72 -1.62 -18.96
C GLY A 456 -20.08 -0.36 -18.17
N SER A 457 -19.13 0.28 -17.46
CA SER A 457 -19.31 1.62 -16.88
C SER A 457 -19.70 2.64 -17.95
N SER A 458 -20.49 3.64 -17.58
CA SER A 458 -20.89 4.69 -18.53
C SER A 458 -19.83 5.78 -18.66
N VAL A 459 -19.89 6.53 -19.76
CA VAL A 459 -19.06 7.73 -19.93
C VAL A 459 -19.43 8.80 -18.91
N ALA A 460 -20.69 8.87 -18.48
CA ALA A 460 -21.10 9.74 -17.38
C ALA A 460 -20.35 9.38 -16.08
N ASP A 461 -20.21 8.09 -15.77
CA ASP A 461 -19.43 7.63 -14.60
C ASP A 461 -17.94 8.02 -14.74
N LEU A 462 -17.37 7.88 -15.94
CA LEU A 462 -15.98 8.30 -16.21
C LEU A 462 -15.78 9.79 -15.96
N VAL A 463 -16.69 10.64 -16.49
CA VAL A 463 -16.63 12.10 -16.32
C VAL A 463 -16.83 12.49 -14.86
N GLU A 464 -17.77 11.84 -14.16
CA GLU A 464 -18.01 12.08 -12.73
C GLU A 464 -16.79 11.75 -11.88
N VAL A 465 -16.11 10.65 -12.18
CA VAL A 465 -14.97 10.16 -11.41
C VAL A 465 -13.68 10.91 -11.73
N TYR A 466 -13.35 11.09 -13.01
CA TYR A 466 -12.02 11.55 -13.43
C TYR A 466 -11.97 13.03 -13.84
N GLY A 467 -13.11 13.66 -14.12
CA GLY A 467 -13.19 15.10 -14.42
C GLY A 467 -12.16 15.56 -15.46
N GLU A 468 -11.32 16.53 -15.09
CA GLU A 468 -10.28 17.11 -15.95
C GLU A 468 -9.13 16.13 -16.28
N GLY A 469 -8.99 15.04 -15.53
CA GLY A 469 -7.99 13.99 -15.79
C GLY A 469 -8.39 13.00 -16.88
N LEU A 470 -9.61 13.12 -17.42
CA LEU A 470 -10.15 12.29 -18.49
C LEU A 470 -9.99 13.00 -19.84
N VAL A 471 -9.31 12.35 -20.78
CA VAL A 471 -9.27 12.77 -22.18
C VAL A 471 -10.11 11.79 -22.98
N LEU A 472 -11.18 12.27 -23.61
CA LEU A 472 -12.03 11.50 -24.52
C LEU A 472 -11.85 12.03 -25.94
N THR A 473 -11.45 11.16 -26.86
CA THR A 473 -11.27 11.49 -28.27
C THR A 473 -12.11 10.57 -29.16
N SER A 474 -12.46 11.07 -30.35
CA SER A 474 -13.03 10.26 -31.43
C SER A 474 -11.92 10.03 -32.45
N PRO A 475 -11.19 8.90 -32.38
CA PRO A 475 -10.00 8.70 -33.23
C PRO A 475 -10.36 8.65 -34.72
N VAL A 476 -11.59 8.24 -35.06
CA VAL A 476 -12.10 8.24 -36.43
C VAL A 476 -13.16 9.33 -36.58
N GLU A 477 -12.98 10.23 -37.55
CA GLU A 477 -13.94 11.30 -37.83
C GLU A 477 -15.28 10.71 -38.29
N GLY A 478 -16.35 11.03 -37.57
CA GLY A 478 -17.70 10.55 -37.86
C GLY A 478 -18.05 9.20 -37.23
N ASP A 479 -17.11 8.54 -36.56
CA ASP A 479 -17.43 7.43 -35.65
C ASP A 479 -17.96 7.98 -34.32
N THR A 480 -18.86 7.25 -33.71
CA THR A 480 -19.31 7.57 -32.35
C THR A 480 -18.36 7.00 -31.31
N ALA A 481 -17.66 5.89 -31.62
CA ALA A 481 -16.75 5.23 -30.70
C ALA A 481 -15.67 6.18 -30.18
N GLY A 482 -15.41 6.10 -28.87
CA GLY A 482 -14.42 6.93 -28.21
C GLY A 482 -13.20 6.12 -27.81
N LEU A 483 -12.05 6.75 -27.83
CA LEU A 483 -10.88 6.36 -27.06
C LEU A 483 -10.82 7.28 -25.84
N PHE A 484 -10.65 6.71 -24.65
CA PHE A 484 -10.36 7.49 -23.47
C PHE A 484 -8.97 7.18 -22.94
N SER A 485 -8.33 8.21 -22.41
CA SER A 485 -7.18 8.07 -21.53
C SER A 485 -7.47 8.78 -20.21
N ILE A 486 -6.99 8.18 -19.14
CA ILE A 486 -6.97 8.74 -17.80
C ILE A 486 -5.50 9.05 -17.53
N GLY A 487 -5.20 10.33 -17.34
CA GLY A 487 -3.88 10.94 -17.51
C GLY A 487 -2.66 10.15 -17.03
N GLU A 488 -1.53 10.40 -17.69
CA GLU A 488 -0.19 9.92 -17.35
C GLU A 488 0.09 10.18 -15.88
N LEU A 489 0.37 9.13 -15.12
CA LEU A 489 0.64 9.22 -13.69
C LEU A 489 2.08 8.84 -13.45
N GLY A 490 2.94 9.74 -13.95
CA GLY A 490 4.40 9.90 -13.77
C GLY A 490 5.29 8.72 -14.13
N VAL A 491 4.73 7.50 -14.13
CA VAL A 491 5.45 6.24 -13.94
C VAL A 491 4.62 5.01 -14.36
N SER A 492 3.47 5.27 -14.96
CA SER A 492 2.70 4.44 -15.91
C SER A 492 1.99 5.43 -16.84
N ASP A 493 1.85 5.12 -18.12
CA ASP A 493 1.38 6.13 -19.09
C ASP A 493 -0.14 6.39 -18.98
N GLY A 494 -0.82 5.75 -18.04
CA GLY A 494 -2.25 5.98 -17.81
C GLY A 494 -3.04 4.70 -17.58
N MET A 495 -4.36 4.88 -17.57
CA MET A 495 -5.26 3.85 -18.06
C MET A 495 -5.85 4.35 -19.37
N TRP A 496 -6.12 3.43 -20.27
CA TRP A 496 -6.84 3.72 -21.49
C TRP A 496 -7.99 2.77 -21.63
N GLY A 497 -8.90 3.12 -22.51
CA GLY A 497 -9.99 2.24 -22.86
C GLY A 497 -10.76 2.75 -24.06
N VAL A 498 -11.66 1.89 -24.51
CA VAL A 498 -12.53 2.19 -25.64
C VAL A 498 -13.95 2.30 -25.14
N THR A 499 -14.70 3.28 -25.65
CA THR A 499 -16.13 3.44 -25.36
C THR A 499 -16.96 3.34 -26.63
N THR A 500 -18.23 2.95 -26.49
CA THR A 500 -19.17 2.94 -27.63
C THR A 500 -19.47 4.34 -28.18
N HIS A 501 -19.43 5.35 -27.30
CA HIS A 501 -19.76 6.74 -27.60
C HIS A 501 -18.86 7.67 -26.78
N THR A 502 -18.53 8.86 -27.27
CA THR A 502 -17.83 9.91 -26.50
C THR A 502 -18.75 10.76 -25.61
N SER A 503 -20.07 10.56 -25.70
CA SER A 503 -21.07 11.24 -24.86
C SER A 503 -21.53 10.35 -23.71
N ASP A 504 -22.27 10.91 -22.75
CA ASP A 504 -22.76 10.27 -21.52
C ASP A 504 -23.50 8.93 -21.72
N ILE A 505 -24.08 8.70 -22.91
CA ILE A 505 -24.75 7.43 -23.25
C ILE A 505 -23.76 6.30 -23.57
N GLY A 506 -22.49 6.62 -23.72
CA GLY A 506 -21.43 5.68 -24.03
C GLY A 506 -21.13 4.74 -22.89
N ARG A 507 -20.62 3.56 -23.23
CA ARG A 507 -20.16 2.55 -22.29
C ARG A 507 -18.74 2.11 -22.59
N VAL A 508 -17.97 1.85 -21.54
CA VAL A 508 -16.64 1.24 -21.62
C VAL A 508 -16.76 -0.18 -22.18
N LEU A 509 -16.01 -0.49 -23.22
CA LEU A 509 -15.94 -1.80 -23.86
C LEU A 509 -14.69 -2.56 -23.44
N GLN A 510 -13.59 -1.82 -23.26
CA GLN A 510 -12.26 -2.32 -22.95
C GLN A 510 -11.55 -1.31 -22.07
N ILE A 511 -10.71 -1.78 -21.15
CA ILE A 511 -9.86 -0.95 -20.30
C ILE A 511 -8.52 -1.65 -20.05
N TRP A 512 -7.42 -0.91 -20.05
CA TRP A 512 -6.07 -1.43 -19.82
C TRP A 512 -5.14 -0.40 -19.21
N ALA A 513 -3.99 -0.88 -18.72
CA ALA A 513 -2.84 -0.05 -18.39
C ALA A 513 -1.53 -0.76 -18.75
N GLY A 514 -0.50 0.03 -19.02
CA GLY A 514 0.77 -0.42 -19.60
C GLY A 514 0.76 -0.43 -21.13
N GLU A 515 1.95 -0.29 -21.70
CA GLU A 515 2.19 -0.11 -23.15
C GLU A 515 2.75 -1.37 -23.83
N GLY A 516 2.82 -2.51 -23.12
CA GLY A 516 3.43 -3.73 -23.64
C GLY A 516 2.87 -4.27 -24.95
N CYS A 517 1.61 -3.95 -25.30
CA CYS A 517 1.06 -4.20 -26.63
C CYS A 517 0.19 -3.05 -27.11
N GLU A 518 0.25 -2.77 -28.41
CA GLU A 518 -0.69 -1.91 -29.11
C GLU A 518 -2.10 -2.53 -29.03
N ARG A 519 -3.03 -1.80 -28.40
CA ARG A 519 -4.44 -2.20 -28.30
C ARG A 519 -5.35 -1.41 -29.23
N TRP A 520 -4.79 -0.36 -29.83
CA TRP A 520 -5.47 0.50 -30.77
C TRP A 520 -4.48 0.92 -31.85
N PRO A 521 -4.86 0.90 -33.14
CA PRO A 521 -3.98 1.38 -34.20
C PRO A 521 -3.75 2.89 -34.04
N ASN A 522 -2.48 3.28 -33.97
CA ASN A 522 -2.03 4.68 -34.01
C ASN A 522 -2.42 5.39 -35.32
#